data_AF-A0A8R1EDF0-F1
#
_entry.id   AF-A0A8R1EDF0-F1
#
_cell.length_a   1.000
_cell.length_b   1.000
_cell.length_c   1.000
_cell.angle_alpha   90.00
_cell.angle_beta   90.00
_cell.angle_gamma   90.00
#
_symmetry.space_group_name_H-M   'P 1'
#
loop_
_entity.id
_entity.type
_entity.pdbx_description
1 polymer ?
#
loop_
_entity_poly.entity_id
_entity_poly.type
_entity_poly.pdbx_seq_one_letter_code
_entity_poly.pdbx_strand_id
1 'polypeptide(L)'
;MWLDLLKNRPKIPQFSREESLRFTCSIVAKPTSEEASRDAIRLFQSAKNTKNLDLEHYEGWSKMHTASFSVSSSKAPNTLNGDRINATKYILLSNLRAPTIEQGATPESVKALETLARKSELCYTGHSNLFYPSRLWTDWDTPSKLIELVSTWIVTFQKRGCSNLLSTGAIGASQAFVQSLTAASYHDSHLEIALDAHDLHREMHFDGIPVHSNMGTVGTIRVDIKLDQENRPYFMVSSSHQLFACDGGCLDSPVSLGATPTQLPVKVTKPVTSLLYIAPSRRHLELLKSAIHVSEVGSAPAHEEDVIEMHRSGETASGGLPTAVWVLIVFIIIAFHLFLAKIFWSEFRKGDMTPYNPYLRNRYSSLRPH
;
A
#
# COMPACT_ATOMS: atom_id res chain seq x y z
N MET A 1 -7.03 -10.17 45.65
CA MET A 1 -6.31 -11.04 44.69
C MET A 1 -6.64 -10.67 43.23
N TRP A 2 -6.68 -9.37 42.90
CA TRP A 2 -6.88 -8.81 41.54
C TRP A 2 -6.18 -7.44 41.42
N LEU A 3 -5.10 -7.24 42.19
CA LEU A 3 -4.31 -5.99 42.21
C LEU A 3 -2.79 -6.22 42.07
N ASP A 4 -2.32 -7.47 41.96
CA ASP A 4 -0.90 -7.81 41.85
C ASP A 4 -0.43 -8.19 40.44
N LEU A 5 -1.31 -8.19 39.43
CA LEU A 5 -0.95 -8.52 38.04
C LEU A 5 -0.60 -7.31 37.16
N LEU A 6 -0.60 -6.09 37.71
CA LEU A 6 -0.14 -4.89 36.99
C LEU A 6 1.33 -4.53 37.24
N LYS A 7 2.05 -5.32 38.07
CA LYS A 7 3.42 -4.98 38.52
C LYS A 7 4.55 -5.58 37.68
N ASN A 8 4.25 -6.45 36.71
CA ASN A 8 5.26 -7.11 35.87
C ASN A 8 4.96 -6.95 34.37
N ARG A 9 5.02 -5.72 33.85
CA ARG A 9 5.35 -5.52 32.43
C ARG A 9 6.85 -5.28 32.27
N PRO A 10 7.51 -5.91 31.29
CA PRO A 10 8.90 -5.59 30.97
C PRO A 10 9.01 -4.09 30.61
N LYS A 11 10.02 -3.43 31.16
CA LYS A 11 10.36 -2.04 30.83
C LYS A 11 10.63 -1.96 29.33
N ILE A 12 9.70 -1.31 28.61
CA ILE A 12 9.94 -0.85 27.24
C ILE A 12 11.13 0.11 27.32
N PRO A 13 12.20 -0.07 26.54
CA PRO A 13 13.31 0.86 26.54
C PRO A 13 12.76 2.25 26.17
N GLN A 14 13.01 3.22 27.05
CA GLN A 14 12.78 4.63 26.80
C GLN A 14 13.66 5.03 25.61
N PHE A 15 13.11 4.93 24.40
CA PHE A 15 13.65 5.68 23.28
C PHE A 15 13.41 7.15 23.63
N SER A 16 14.51 7.89 23.80
CA SER A 16 14.51 9.34 23.70
C SER A 16 13.75 9.70 22.42
N ARG A 17 12.55 10.24 22.60
CA ARG A 17 11.72 10.73 21.49
C ARG A 17 12.37 12.02 21.04
N GLU A 18 13.41 11.93 20.21
CA GLU A 18 13.91 13.06 19.43
C GLU A 18 12.84 13.41 18.41
N GLU A 19 11.84 14.15 18.86
CA GLU A 19 10.92 14.85 17.97
C GLU A 19 11.69 15.98 17.32
N SER A 20 12.24 15.71 16.14
CA SER A 20 12.63 16.74 15.20
C SER A 20 11.37 17.51 14.77
N LEU A 21 11.00 18.50 15.57
CA LEU A 21 9.88 19.39 15.35
C LEU A 21 10.21 20.32 14.17
N ARG A 22 9.79 19.94 12.96
CA ARG A 22 9.76 20.84 11.81
C ARG A 22 8.36 21.45 11.69
N PHE A 23 8.17 22.60 12.33
CA PHE A 23 7.06 23.49 11.99
C PHE A 23 7.45 24.30 10.75
N THR A 24 6.69 24.14 9.67
CA THR A 24 6.91 24.84 8.41
C THR A 24 6.24 26.21 8.48
N CYS A 25 7.05 27.26 8.45
CA CYS A 25 6.61 28.63 8.30
C CYS A 25 6.17 28.84 6.84
N SER A 26 4.90 29.15 6.60
CA SER A 26 4.43 29.61 5.29
C SER A 26 4.85 31.06 5.07
N ILE A 27 5.89 31.23 4.26
CA ILE A 27 6.44 32.52 3.84
C ILE A 27 5.46 33.12 2.81
N VAL A 28 4.51 33.96 3.25
CA VAL A 28 3.57 34.71 2.37
C VAL A 28 4.05 36.13 2.04
N ALA A 29 5.19 36.55 2.57
CA ALA A 29 5.95 37.70 2.09
C ALA A 29 7.43 37.31 2.07
N LYS A 30 8.35 38.11 1.55
CA LYS A 30 9.77 37.97 1.91
C LYS A 30 10.05 38.77 3.20
N PRO A 31 9.76 38.31 4.43
CA PRO A 31 10.67 38.63 5.52
C PRO A 31 11.98 37.91 5.22
N THR A 32 13.09 38.55 5.52
CA THR A 32 14.37 37.83 5.59
C THR A 32 14.16 36.65 6.55
N SER A 33 14.77 35.50 6.23
CA SER A 33 14.66 34.26 7.03
C SER A 33 14.77 34.50 8.55
N GLU A 34 15.51 35.53 8.94
CA GLU A 34 15.77 35.92 10.33
C GLU A 34 14.56 36.55 11.03
N GLU A 35 13.78 37.41 10.36
CA GLU A 35 12.57 38.04 10.93
C GLU A 35 11.47 37.01 11.16
N ALA A 36 11.24 36.12 10.17
CA ALA A 36 10.29 35.03 10.28
C ALA A 36 10.67 34.06 11.42
N SER A 37 11.97 33.75 11.57
CA SER A 37 12.46 32.94 12.69
C SER A 37 12.27 33.62 14.05
N ARG A 38 12.56 34.93 14.16
CA ARG A 38 12.36 35.68 15.40
C ARG A 38 10.90 35.77 15.80
N ASP A 39 10.00 36.00 14.86
CA ASP A 39 8.57 36.06 15.14
C ASP A 39 7.99 34.70 15.51
N ALA A 40 8.44 33.61 14.86
CA ALA A 40 8.10 32.26 15.28
C ALA A 40 8.55 31.99 16.73
N ILE A 41 9.78 32.35 17.08
CA ILE A 41 10.31 32.20 18.45
C ILE A 41 9.48 33.01 19.46
N ARG A 42 9.10 34.26 19.13
CA ARG A 42 8.26 35.10 19.99
C ARG A 42 6.87 34.51 20.19
N LEU A 43 6.24 34.01 19.13
CA LEU A 43 4.94 33.32 19.20
C LEU A 43 5.02 32.10 20.11
N PHE A 44 6.05 31.26 19.95
CA PHE A 44 6.27 30.11 20.83
C PHE A 44 6.52 30.51 22.29
N GLN A 45 7.33 31.55 22.53
CA GLN A 45 7.57 32.05 23.89
C GLN A 45 6.32 32.68 24.52
N SER A 46 5.43 33.24 23.69
CA SER A 46 4.16 33.81 24.14
C SER A 46 3.09 32.75 24.45
N ALA A 47 3.26 31.53 23.94
CA ALA A 47 2.37 30.42 24.21
C ALA A 47 2.56 29.91 25.64
N LYS A 48 1.81 30.51 26.56
CA LYS A 48 1.91 30.29 28.01
C LYS A 48 1.52 28.88 28.49
N ASN A 49 0.97 28.02 27.63
CA ASN A 49 0.49 26.70 28.02
C ASN A 49 0.78 25.64 26.94
N THR A 50 1.89 24.91 27.13
CA THR A 50 2.32 23.82 26.24
C THR A 50 1.25 22.74 26.06
N LYS A 51 0.46 22.44 27.09
CA LYS A 51 -0.63 21.46 26.99
C LYS A 51 -1.73 21.87 26.02
N ASN A 52 -2.00 23.18 25.90
CA ASN A 52 -2.99 23.68 24.95
C ASN A 52 -2.45 23.59 23.52
N LEU A 53 -1.17 23.90 23.31
CA LEU A 53 -0.54 23.75 21.99
C LEU A 53 -0.54 22.29 21.51
N ASP A 54 -0.23 21.35 22.41
CA ASP A 54 -0.24 19.91 22.07
C ASP A 54 -1.64 19.45 21.67
N LEU A 55 -2.68 19.91 22.39
CA LEU A 55 -4.07 19.60 22.08
C LEU A 55 -4.50 20.23 20.75
N GLU A 56 -4.20 21.51 20.52
CA GLU A 56 -4.49 22.21 19.26
C GLU A 56 -3.80 21.53 18.07
N HIS A 57 -2.53 21.12 18.25
CA HIS A 57 -1.79 20.38 17.25
C HIS A 57 -2.43 19.02 16.96
N TYR A 58 -2.78 18.25 18.00
CA TYR A 58 -3.43 16.96 17.86
C TYR A 58 -4.77 17.08 17.13
N GLU A 59 -5.61 18.05 17.51
CA GLU A 59 -6.91 18.28 16.87
C GLU A 59 -6.75 18.71 15.41
N GLY A 60 -5.80 19.60 15.12
CA GLY A 60 -5.49 20.02 13.75
C GLY A 60 -5.05 18.85 12.86
N TRP A 61 -4.13 18.02 13.35
CA TRP A 61 -3.67 16.82 12.64
C TRP A 61 -4.77 15.77 12.49
N SER A 62 -5.59 15.57 13.50
CA SER A 62 -6.73 14.66 13.45
C SER A 62 -7.68 15.04 12.32
N LYS A 63 -8.02 16.34 12.19
CA LYS A 63 -8.85 16.86 11.10
C LYS A 63 -8.20 16.66 9.73
N MET A 64 -6.90 16.93 9.59
CA MET A 64 -6.16 16.70 8.34
C MET A 64 -6.04 15.22 7.96
N HIS A 65 -6.07 14.30 8.94
CA HIS A 65 -5.98 12.86 8.73
C HIS A 65 -7.35 12.17 8.62
N THR A 66 -8.43 12.92 8.38
CA THR A 66 -9.77 12.33 8.23
C THR A 66 -9.80 11.25 7.13
N ALA A 67 -9.23 11.54 5.96
CA ALA A 67 -8.98 10.51 4.94
C ALA A 67 -7.70 9.74 5.30
N SER A 68 -7.79 8.41 5.42
CA SER A 68 -6.67 7.55 5.80
C SER A 68 -6.45 6.42 4.80
N PHE A 69 -5.22 5.91 4.75
CA PHE A 69 -4.83 4.76 3.93
C PHE A 69 -3.81 3.93 4.72
N SER A 70 -3.94 2.62 4.67
CA SER A 70 -2.93 1.68 5.16
C SER A 70 -2.88 0.46 4.25
N VAL A 71 -1.71 -0.20 4.25
CA VAL A 71 -1.46 -1.42 3.49
C VAL A 71 -0.66 -2.36 4.37
N SER A 72 -0.91 -3.67 4.23
CA SER A 72 -0.14 -4.69 4.95
C SER A 72 1.34 -4.61 4.59
N SER A 73 2.18 -4.82 5.61
CA SER A 73 3.63 -4.83 5.44
C SER A 73 4.02 -5.95 4.47
N SER A 74 4.94 -5.61 3.57
CA SER A 74 5.49 -6.50 2.55
C SER A 74 7.00 -6.58 2.71
N LYS A 75 7.52 -7.80 2.60
CA LYS A 75 8.96 -8.06 2.52
C LYS A 75 9.44 -8.27 1.09
N ALA A 76 8.53 -8.30 0.11
CA ALA A 76 8.89 -8.40 -1.30
C ALA A 76 9.79 -7.22 -1.71
N PRO A 77 10.78 -7.45 -2.60
CA PRO A 77 11.63 -6.39 -3.10
C PRO A 77 10.82 -5.33 -3.84
N ASN A 78 11.31 -4.09 -3.87
CA ASN A 78 10.68 -2.98 -4.59
C ASN A 78 9.18 -2.79 -4.24
N THR A 79 8.80 -3.03 -2.99
CA THR A 79 7.43 -2.82 -2.54
C THR A 79 7.33 -1.63 -1.60
N LEU A 80 6.26 -0.85 -1.76
CA LEU A 80 5.94 0.26 -0.89
C LEU A 80 5.26 -0.22 0.41
N ASN A 81 5.79 0.21 1.55
CA ASN A 81 5.28 -0.11 2.88
C ASN A 81 4.68 1.13 3.58
N GLY A 82 3.88 0.86 4.62
CA GLY A 82 3.12 1.89 5.34
C GLY A 82 4.00 2.97 5.99
N ASP A 83 5.22 2.66 6.37
CA ASP A 83 6.21 3.61 6.89
C ASP A 83 6.56 4.69 5.85
N ARG A 84 6.91 4.30 4.62
CA ARG A 84 7.23 5.24 3.53
C ARG A 84 6.00 6.03 3.11
N ILE A 85 4.82 5.41 3.07
CA ILE A 85 3.54 6.08 2.75
C ILE A 85 3.22 7.15 3.80
N ASN A 86 3.25 6.78 5.08
CA ASN A 86 2.91 7.68 6.18
C ASN A 86 3.93 8.83 6.31
N ALA A 87 5.22 8.54 6.14
CA ALA A 87 6.25 9.57 6.12
C ALA A 87 6.06 10.55 4.95
N THR A 88 5.77 10.04 3.75
CA THR A 88 5.50 10.88 2.57
C THR A 88 4.27 11.76 2.78
N LYS A 89 3.17 11.19 3.30
CA LYS A 89 1.96 11.95 3.66
C LYS A 89 2.28 13.03 4.69
N TYR A 90 3.02 12.70 5.75
CA TYR A 90 3.42 13.66 6.77
C TYR A 90 4.26 14.81 6.19
N ILE A 91 5.25 14.50 5.35
CA ILE A 91 6.09 15.49 4.66
C ILE A 91 5.21 16.40 3.79
N LEU A 92 4.32 15.82 2.98
CA LEU A 92 3.42 16.57 2.13
C LEU A 92 2.53 17.53 2.94
N LEU A 93 1.84 17.02 3.97
CA LEU A 93 0.86 17.79 4.73
C LEU A 93 1.50 18.87 5.59
N SER A 94 2.66 18.59 6.19
CA SER A 94 3.38 19.59 6.98
C SER A 94 3.84 20.77 6.12
N ASN A 95 4.09 20.57 4.82
CA ASN A 95 4.53 21.64 3.91
C ASN A 95 3.37 22.43 3.27
N LEU A 96 2.13 22.22 3.71
CA LEU A 96 0.95 22.89 3.18
C LEU A 96 0.20 23.64 4.28
N ARG A 97 -0.37 24.79 3.91
CA ARG A 97 -1.32 25.53 4.76
C ARG A 97 -2.63 24.78 4.88
N ALA A 98 -3.38 25.04 5.96
CA ALA A 98 -4.67 24.41 6.23
C ALA A 98 -5.76 25.48 6.48
N PRO A 99 -6.10 26.30 5.47
CA PRO A 99 -6.94 27.50 5.63
C PRO A 99 -8.34 27.24 6.21
N THR A 100 -8.83 26.00 6.15
CA THR A 100 -10.14 25.62 6.69
C THR A 100 -10.14 25.36 8.19
N ILE A 101 -8.97 25.19 8.81
CA ILE A 101 -8.81 24.91 10.25
C ILE A 101 -7.80 25.84 10.92
N GLU A 102 -7.21 26.78 10.18
CA GLU A 102 -6.32 27.82 10.69
C GLU A 102 -7.04 28.78 11.64
N GLN A 103 -6.30 29.33 12.60
CA GLN A 103 -6.81 30.36 13.51
C GLN A 103 -7.22 31.61 12.70
N GLY A 104 -8.46 32.06 12.88
CA GLY A 104 -9.03 33.19 12.11
C GLY A 104 -9.81 32.77 10.86
N ALA A 105 -9.94 31.46 10.58
CA ALA A 105 -10.85 30.97 9.54
C ALA A 105 -12.30 31.36 9.85
N THR A 106 -12.97 32.03 8.91
CA THR A 106 -14.38 32.39 9.02
C THR A 106 -15.28 31.29 8.46
N PRO A 107 -16.49 31.07 9.01
CA PRO A 107 -17.44 30.09 8.46
C PRO A 107 -17.71 30.32 6.96
N GLU A 108 -17.74 31.57 6.52
CA GLU A 108 -17.97 31.96 5.12
C GLU A 108 -16.80 31.53 4.22
N SER A 109 -15.55 31.80 4.63
CA SER A 109 -14.36 31.40 3.87
C SER A 109 -14.20 29.88 3.81
N VAL A 110 -14.47 29.18 4.92
CA VAL A 110 -14.44 27.72 4.98
C VAL A 110 -15.48 27.14 4.03
N LYS A 111 -16.73 27.60 4.11
CA LYS A 111 -17.83 27.13 3.26
C LYS A 111 -17.56 27.37 1.77
N ALA A 112 -16.93 28.50 1.41
CA ALA A 112 -16.54 28.78 0.03
C ALA A 112 -15.52 27.76 -0.49
N LEU A 113 -14.48 27.47 0.30
CA LEU A 113 -13.45 26.48 -0.03
C LEU A 113 -14.02 25.06 -0.11
N GLU A 114 -14.87 24.65 0.83
CA GLU A 114 -15.54 23.35 0.79
C GLU A 114 -16.47 23.22 -0.43
N THR A 115 -17.16 24.30 -0.80
CA THR A 115 -18.02 24.31 -1.99
C THR A 115 -17.20 24.17 -3.26
N LEU A 116 -16.01 24.78 -3.33
CA LEU A 116 -15.09 24.59 -4.43
C LEU A 116 -14.54 23.16 -4.47
N ALA A 117 -14.15 22.61 -3.32
CA ALA A 117 -13.65 21.24 -3.21
C ALA A 117 -14.66 20.19 -3.68
N ARG A 118 -15.95 20.41 -3.45
CA ARG A 118 -17.01 19.53 -3.98
C ARG A 118 -17.10 19.51 -5.51
N LYS A 119 -16.60 20.55 -6.18
CA LYS A 119 -16.52 20.62 -7.66
C LYS A 119 -15.21 20.01 -8.18
N SER A 120 -14.64 19.04 -7.47
CA SER A 120 -13.42 18.32 -7.86
C SER A 120 -13.76 17.00 -8.57
N GLU A 121 -14.82 17.00 -9.38
CA GLU A 121 -15.11 15.89 -10.28
C GLU A 121 -13.87 15.54 -11.10
N LEU A 122 -13.65 14.25 -11.30
CA LEU A 122 -12.47 13.72 -11.98
C LEU A 122 -11.13 14.03 -11.28
N CYS A 123 -11.13 14.50 -10.02
CA CYS A 123 -9.89 14.54 -9.24
C CYS A 123 -9.35 13.13 -9.11
N TYR A 124 -8.15 12.98 -9.62
CA TYR A 124 -7.39 11.75 -9.64
C TYR A 124 -8.01 10.63 -10.50
N THR A 125 -8.39 10.92 -11.74
CA THR A 125 -8.69 9.87 -12.72
C THR A 125 -7.43 9.18 -13.22
N GLY A 126 -7.37 7.85 -13.06
CA GLY A 126 -6.35 6.96 -13.64
C GLY A 126 -5.86 5.89 -12.66
N HIS A 127 -4.66 5.35 -12.89
CA HIS A 127 -4.10 4.27 -12.09
C HIS A 127 -3.62 4.72 -10.69
N SER A 128 -3.58 3.76 -9.77
CA SER A 128 -3.03 3.94 -8.42
C SER A 128 -1.55 4.33 -8.44
N ASN A 129 -1.17 5.24 -7.55
CA ASN A 129 0.22 5.62 -7.32
C ASN A 129 1.01 4.63 -6.45
N LEU A 130 0.48 3.46 -6.12
CA LEU A 130 1.18 2.47 -5.30
C LEU A 130 2.39 1.82 -5.99
N PHE A 131 2.57 2.04 -7.30
CA PHE A 131 3.73 1.55 -8.04
C PHE A 131 5.05 2.08 -7.48
N TYR A 132 5.98 1.17 -7.18
CA TYR A 132 7.31 1.45 -6.66
C TYR A 132 8.36 0.59 -7.38
N PRO A 133 9.54 1.14 -7.72
CA PRO A 133 9.96 2.53 -7.55
C PRO A 133 9.27 3.48 -8.54
N SER A 134 9.06 4.73 -8.13
CA SER A 134 8.53 5.78 -9.00
C SER A 134 9.06 7.17 -8.59
N ARG A 135 8.84 8.18 -9.44
CA ARG A 135 9.19 9.58 -9.13
C ARG A 135 8.43 10.15 -7.92
N LEU A 136 7.35 9.50 -7.50
CA LEU A 136 6.57 9.90 -6.34
C LEU A 136 7.13 9.37 -5.02
N TRP A 137 8.03 8.39 -5.08
CA TRP A 137 8.53 7.67 -3.90
C TRP A 137 10.06 7.79 -3.77
N THR A 138 10.59 8.99 -3.96
CA THR A 138 12.02 9.29 -3.82
C THR A 138 12.44 9.48 -2.38
N ASP A 139 13.72 9.28 -2.07
CA ASP A 139 14.26 9.57 -0.75
C ASP A 139 14.32 11.09 -0.48
N TRP A 140 14.25 11.47 0.79
CA TRP A 140 14.18 12.86 1.27
C TRP A 140 15.29 13.18 2.30
N ASP A 141 16.45 12.57 2.11
CA ASP A 141 17.66 12.70 2.95
C ASP A 141 18.23 14.12 3.03
N THR A 142 17.85 15.01 2.11
CA THR A 142 18.25 16.43 2.12
C THR A 142 17.04 17.35 2.04
N PRO A 143 17.13 18.59 2.56
CA PRO A 143 16.06 19.58 2.43
C PRO A 143 15.62 19.83 0.98
N SER A 144 16.56 19.86 0.03
CA SER A 144 16.26 20.06 -1.39
C SER A 144 15.42 18.92 -1.97
N LYS A 145 15.79 17.67 -1.68
CA LYS A 145 15.03 16.48 -2.11
C LYS A 145 13.64 16.41 -1.47
N LEU A 146 13.52 16.84 -0.21
CA LEU A 146 12.22 16.94 0.47
C LEU A 146 11.30 17.94 -0.24
N ILE A 147 11.81 19.12 -0.59
CA ILE A 147 11.03 20.15 -1.32
C ILE A 147 10.65 19.64 -2.70
N GLU A 148 11.56 18.95 -3.41
CA GLU A 148 11.29 18.34 -4.71
C GLU A 148 10.20 17.26 -4.63
N LEU A 149 10.23 16.41 -3.59
CA LEU A 149 9.20 15.42 -3.32
C LEU A 149 7.83 16.09 -3.17
N VAL A 150 7.72 17.12 -2.32
CA VAL A 150 6.47 17.88 -2.12
C VAL A 150 6.00 18.50 -3.44
N SER A 151 6.91 19.15 -4.18
CA SER A 151 6.60 19.76 -5.47
C SER A 151 6.07 18.74 -6.48
N THR A 152 6.69 17.56 -6.55
CA THR A 152 6.31 16.48 -7.46
C THR A 152 4.90 15.96 -7.16
N TRP A 153 4.58 15.76 -5.88
CA TRP A 153 3.23 15.35 -5.45
C TRP A 153 2.18 16.41 -5.79
N ILE A 154 2.45 17.69 -5.51
CA ILE A 154 1.52 18.78 -5.81
C ILE A 154 1.28 18.91 -7.32
N VAL A 155 2.34 18.88 -8.13
CA VAL A 155 2.20 18.91 -9.60
C VAL A 155 1.40 17.71 -10.07
N THR A 156 1.63 16.52 -9.52
CA THR A 156 0.88 15.31 -9.87
C THR A 156 -0.61 15.49 -9.62
N PHE A 157 -1.01 15.96 -8.44
CA PHE A 157 -2.42 16.23 -8.13
C PHE A 157 -3.04 17.29 -9.05
N GLN A 158 -2.32 18.39 -9.32
CA GLN A 158 -2.79 19.44 -10.23
C GLN A 158 -3.00 18.91 -11.65
N LYS A 159 -2.05 18.12 -12.17
CA LYS A 159 -2.15 17.52 -13.51
C LYS A 159 -3.21 16.42 -13.59
N ARG A 160 -3.65 15.89 -12.45
CA ARG A 160 -4.74 14.91 -12.32
C ARG A 160 -6.07 15.55 -11.89
N GLY A 161 -6.28 16.85 -12.12
CA GLY A 161 -7.58 17.49 -11.93
C GLY A 161 -7.94 17.89 -10.49
N CYS A 162 -7.05 17.70 -9.52
CA CYS A 162 -7.36 17.96 -8.11
C CYS A 162 -7.20 19.42 -7.68
N SER A 163 -7.06 20.37 -8.60
CA SER A 163 -6.82 21.79 -8.29
C SER A 163 -7.84 22.40 -7.33
N ASN A 164 -9.14 22.08 -7.52
CA ASN A 164 -10.21 22.54 -6.64
C ASN A 164 -10.10 21.95 -5.23
N LEU A 165 -9.71 20.69 -5.12
CA LEU A 165 -9.51 20.03 -3.83
C LEU A 165 -8.29 20.62 -3.09
N LEU A 166 -7.18 20.82 -3.80
CA LEU A 166 -5.95 21.44 -3.28
C LEU A 166 -6.16 22.88 -2.78
N SER A 167 -7.19 23.59 -3.23
CA SER A 167 -7.52 24.94 -2.74
C SER A 167 -7.85 24.96 -1.23
N THR A 168 -8.26 23.83 -0.66
CA THR A 168 -8.49 23.67 0.78
C THR A 168 -7.21 23.40 1.57
N GLY A 169 -6.06 23.39 0.89
CA GLY A 169 -4.75 23.21 1.49
C GLY A 169 -4.48 21.76 1.91
N ALA A 170 -3.91 21.57 3.10
CA ALA A 170 -3.50 20.28 3.62
C ALA A 170 -4.65 19.27 3.71
N ILE A 171 -5.88 19.71 4.04
CA ILE A 171 -7.04 18.80 4.10
C ILE A 171 -7.33 18.20 2.72
N GLY A 172 -7.42 19.04 1.69
CA GLY A 172 -7.64 18.58 0.33
C GLY A 172 -6.48 17.78 -0.23
N ALA A 173 -5.23 18.16 0.09
CA ALA A 173 -4.07 17.37 -0.29
C ALA A 173 -4.07 15.98 0.37
N SER A 174 -4.54 15.86 1.62
CA SER A 174 -4.70 14.58 2.31
C SER A 174 -5.72 13.69 1.60
N GLN A 175 -6.88 14.25 1.23
CA GLN A 175 -7.90 13.54 0.46
C GLN A 175 -7.38 13.14 -0.94
N ALA A 176 -6.76 14.06 -1.68
CA ALA A 176 -6.15 13.78 -2.98
C ALA A 176 -5.07 12.70 -2.90
N PHE A 177 -4.29 12.68 -1.83
CA PHE A 177 -3.28 11.66 -1.58
C PHE A 177 -3.92 10.29 -1.42
N VAL A 178 -4.96 10.14 -0.57
CA VAL A 178 -5.64 8.84 -0.43
C VAL A 178 -6.31 8.41 -1.73
N GLN A 179 -7.03 9.32 -2.40
CA GLN A 179 -7.62 9.07 -3.72
C GLN A 179 -6.58 8.59 -4.74
N SER A 180 -5.35 9.11 -4.65
CA SER A 180 -4.27 8.71 -5.54
C SER A 180 -3.75 7.29 -5.32
N LEU A 181 -3.82 6.80 -4.09
CA LEU A 181 -3.42 5.44 -3.76
C LEU A 181 -4.55 4.43 -4.04
N THR A 182 -5.79 4.86 -3.89
CA THR A 182 -6.97 4.01 -4.09
C THR A 182 -7.53 4.09 -5.51
N ALA A 183 -6.93 4.89 -6.40
CA ALA A 183 -7.48 5.21 -7.72
C ALA A 183 -8.97 5.62 -7.64
N ALA A 184 -9.32 6.35 -6.58
CA ALA A 184 -10.69 6.73 -6.29
C ALA A 184 -11.01 8.10 -6.86
N SER A 185 -12.06 8.20 -7.67
CA SER A 185 -12.43 9.45 -8.34
C SER A 185 -13.93 9.68 -8.33
N TYR A 186 -14.33 10.95 -8.31
CA TYR A 186 -15.74 11.34 -8.34
C TYR A 186 -16.20 11.54 -9.77
N HIS A 187 -17.31 10.90 -10.08
CA HIS A 187 -18.08 11.05 -11.30
C HIS A 187 -19.49 11.51 -10.93
N ASP A 188 -20.31 11.86 -11.92
CA ASP A 188 -21.68 12.38 -11.75
C ASP A 188 -22.42 11.75 -10.57
N SER A 189 -22.41 12.42 -9.40
CA SER A 189 -23.04 11.98 -8.14
C SER A 189 -22.64 10.59 -7.58
N HIS A 190 -21.46 10.06 -7.92
CA HIS A 190 -20.95 8.81 -7.38
C HIS A 190 -19.42 8.77 -7.28
N LEU A 191 -18.91 7.86 -6.47
CA LEU A 191 -17.50 7.57 -6.31
C LEU A 191 -17.18 6.25 -7.02
N GLU A 192 -16.11 6.25 -7.80
CA GLU A 192 -15.55 5.06 -8.44
C GLU A 192 -14.20 4.71 -7.83
N ILE A 193 -13.90 3.41 -7.69
CA ILE A 193 -12.60 2.90 -7.24
C ILE A 193 -12.00 2.04 -8.35
N ALA A 194 -11.03 2.60 -9.07
CA ALA A 194 -10.45 2.03 -10.28
C ALA A 194 -9.08 1.38 -10.03
N LEU A 195 -8.97 0.61 -8.94
CA LEU A 195 -7.79 -0.22 -8.71
C LEU A 195 -7.69 -1.33 -9.76
N ASP A 196 -6.47 -1.80 -10.04
CA ASP A 196 -6.28 -3.00 -10.84
C ASP A 196 -6.43 -4.22 -9.92
N ALA A 197 -7.31 -5.15 -10.31
CA ALA A 197 -7.50 -6.39 -9.56
C ALA A 197 -6.22 -7.24 -9.51
N HIS A 198 -5.35 -7.13 -10.52
CA HIS A 198 -4.05 -7.82 -10.52
C HIS A 198 -3.11 -7.30 -9.44
N ASP A 199 -3.24 -6.04 -9.01
CA ASP A 199 -2.35 -5.44 -8.01
C ASP A 199 -2.81 -5.71 -6.56
N LEU A 200 -3.93 -6.40 -6.36
CA LEU A 200 -4.54 -6.65 -5.03
C LEU A 200 -3.90 -7.83 -4.27
N HIS A 201 -2.59 -8.00 -4.38
CA HIS A 201 -1.81 -9.03 -3.67
C HIS A 201 -1.69 -8.81 -2.16
N ARG A 202 -2.20 -7.69 -1.65
CA ARG A 202 -2.02 -7.25 -0.26
C ARG A 202 -3.31 -6.67 0.30
N GLU A 203 -3.48 -6.87 1.60
CA GLU A 203 -4.59 -6.26 2.30
C GLU A 203 -4.37 -4.75 2.39
N MET A 204 -5.40 -3.99 2.02
CA MET A 204 -5.40 -2.54 2.02
C MET A 204 -6.62 -2.03 2.75
N HIS A 205 -6.49 -0.88 3.41
CA HIS A 205 -7.57 -0.26 4.14
C HIS A 205 -7.57 1.24 3.86
N PHE A 206 -8.73 1.80 3.60
CA PHE A 206 -8.90 3.26 3.53
C PHE A 206 -10.25 3.67 4.11
N ASP A 207 -10.24 4.84 4.75
CA ASP A 207 -11.38 5.38 5.49
C ASP A 207 -11.48 6.89 5.29
N GLY A 208 -12.65 7.44 5.60
CA GLY A 208 -12.92 8.87 5.62
C GLY A 208 -13.02 9.50 4.23
N ILE A 209 -13.21 8.70 3.17
CA ILE A 209 -13.48 9.23 1.83
C ILE A 209 -14.93 9.73 1.80
N PRO A 210 -15.18 11.02 1.55
CA PRO A 210 -16.53 11.55 1.53
C PRO A 210 -17.27 11.10 0.26
N VAL A 211 -18.58 10.91 0.37
CA VAL A 211 -19.47 10.70 -0.79
C VAL A 211 -20.39 11.91 -0.86
N HIS A 212 -20.41 12.54 -2.03
CA HIS A 212 -21.13 13.79 -2.26
C HIS A 212 -22.44 13.57 -3.00
N SER A 213 -23.37 14.48 -2.78
CA SER A 213 -24.58 14.71 -3.57
C SER A 213 -24.63 16.17 -4.00
N ASN A 214 -25.61 16.51 -4.83
CA ASN A 214 -25.93 17.90 -5.17
C ASN A 214 -26.18 18.80 -3.94
N MET A 215 -26.60 18.24 -2.80
CA MET A 215 -26.88 18.96 -1.56
C MET A 215 -25.69 19.04 -0.59
N GLY A 216 -24.58 18.35 -0.88
CA GLY A 216 -23.40 18.31 -0.01
C GLY A 216 -22.91 16.90 0.27
N THR A 217 -22.00 16.77 1.24
CA THR A 217 -21.49 15.48 1.70
C THR A 217 -22.60 14.70 2.39
N VAL A 218 -22.89 13.50 1.90
CA VAL A 218 -23.94 12.61 2.43
C VAL A 218 -23.38 11.72 3.53
N GLY A 219 -22.16 11.23 3.34
CA GLY A 219 -21.50 10.35 4.30
C GLY A 219 -20.05 10.11 3.92
N THR A 220 -19.42 9.21 4.64
CA THR A 220 -18.05 8.74 4.43
C THR A 220 -18.07 7.23 4.30
N ILE A 221 -17.10 6.69 3.57
CA ILE A 221 -16.93 5.25 3.38
C ILE A 221 -15.64 4.76 4.06
N ARG A 222 -15.70 3.50 4.45
CA ARG A 222 -14.55 2.68 4.82
C ARG A 222 -14.56 1.43 3.96
N VAL A 223 -13.40 1.12 3.37
CA VAL A 223 -13.20 -0.06 2.54
C VAL A 223 -11.98 -0.80 3.04
N ASP A 224 -12.17 -2.07 3.39
CA ASP A 224 -11.10 -3.03 3.59
C ASP A 224 -11.04 -3.95 2.37
N ILE A 225 -9.85 -4.10 1.80
CA ILE A 225 -9.53 -5.07 0.76
C ILE A 225 -8.82 -6.22 1.44
N LYS A 226 -9.38 -7.42 1.32
CA LYS A 226 -8.89 -8.63 1.98
C LYS A 226 -8.75 -9.77 0.99
N LEU A 227 -7.96 -10.77 1.36
CA LEU A 227 -7.81 -12.02 0.63
C LEU A 227 -8.60 -13.13 1.34
N ASP A 228 -9.26 -14.00 0.58
CA ASP A 228 -9.89 -15.21 1.11
C ASP A 228 -8.88 -16.36 1.28
N GLN A 229 -9.38 -17.56 1.60
CA GLN A 229 -8.53 -18.74 1.80
C GLN A 229 -7.89 -19.23 0.49
N GLU A 230 -8.46 -18.84 -0.65
CA GLU A 230 -8.00 -19.15 -1.98
C GLU A 230 -7.23 -17.98 -2.62
N ASN A 231 -6.77 -16.99 -1.83
CA ASN A 231 -6.07 -15.80 -2.29
C ASN A 231 -6.85 -14.93 -3.31
N ARG A 232 -8.18 -14.94 -3.27
CA ARG A 232 -9.00 -14.04 -4.08
C ARG A 232 -9.31 -12.76 -3.31
N PRO A 233 -9.23 -11.60 -3.96
CA PRO A 233 -9.54 -10.34 -3.30
C PRO A 233 -11.05 -10.14 -3.16
N TYR A 234 -11.47 -9.60 -2.02
CA TYR A 234 -12.84 -9.14 -1.77
C TYR A 234 -12.84 -7.82 -0.99
N PHE A 235 -13.94 -7.06 -1.13
CA PHE A 235 -14.15 -5.83 -0.38
C PHE A 235 -15.01 -6.09 0.87
N MET A 236 -14.67 -5.42 1.96
CA MET A 236 -15.57 -5.16 3.08
C MET A 236 -15.85 -3.67 3.11
N VAL A 237 -17.09 -3.28 2.82
CA VAL A 237 -17.46 -1.87 2.66
C VAL A 237 -18.46 -1.47 3.74
N SER A 238 -18.18 -0.37 4.43
CA SER A 238 -19.12 0.25 5.38
C SER A 238 -19.21 1.74 5.12
N SER A 239 -20.30 2.35 5.60
CA SER A 239 -20.56 3.77 5.44
C SER A 239 -21.13 4.37 6.72
N SER A 240 -20.83 5.65 6.95
CA SER A 240 -21.38 6.38 8.11
C SER A 240 -22.87 6.69 7.96
N HIS A 241 -23.37 6.75 6.73
CA HIS A 241 -24.78 6.98 6.39
C HIS A 241 -25.24 5.95 5.37
N GLN A 242 -26.55 5.86 5.15
CA GLN A 242 -27.09 4.95 4.14
C GLN A 242 -26.62 5.38 2.75
N LEU A 243 -25.84 4.51 2.11
CA LEU A 243 -25.34 4.64 0.74
C LEU A 243 -25.65 3.36 -0.02
N PHE A 244 -25.37 3.34 -1.31
CA PHE A 244 -25.52 2.16 -2.15
C PHE A 244 -24.22 1.87 -2.88
N ALA A 245 -23.95 0.60 -3.14
CA ALA A 245 -22.78 0.18 -3.89
C ALA A 245 -23.08 -0.94 -4.89
N CYS A 246 -22.26 -1.02 -5.92
CA CYS A 246 -22.19 -2.17 -6.81
C CYS A 246 -20.74 -2.48 -7.17
N ASP A 247 -20.48 -3.76 -7.45
CA ASP A 247 -19.19 -4.26 -7.90
C ASP A 247 -18.96 -3.98 -9.39
N GLY A 248 -17.82 -4.46 -9.92
CA GLY A 248 -17.38 -4.21 -11.29
C GLY A 248 -18.47 -4.44 -12.34
N GLY A 249 -18.69 -3.42 -13.18
CA GLY A 249 -19.71 -3.43 -14.23
C GLY A 249 -21.14 -3.15 -13.76
N CYS A 250 -21.40 -3.08 -12.45
CA CYS A 250 -22.71 -2.79 -11.85
C CYS A 250 -23.87 -3.64 -12.42
N LEU A 251 -23.60 -4.90 -12.77
CA LEU A 251 -24.59 -5.79 -13.40
C LEU A 251 -25.64 -6.29 -12.41
N ASP A 252 -25.22 -6.52 -11.17
CA ASP A 252 -26.10 -6.94 -10.08
C ASP A 252 -26.83 -5.74 -9.47
N SER A 253 -27.92 -6.02 -8.77
CA SER A 253 -28.69 -4.98 -8.09
C SER A 253 -27.86 -4.30 -7.01
N PRO A 254 -27.86 -2.95 -6.90
CA PRO A 254 -27.06 -2.27 -5.90
C PRO A 254 -27.39 -2.72 -4.47
N VAL A 255 -26.37 -2.84 -3.64
CA VAL A 255 -26.47 -3.27 -2.24
C VAL A 255 -26.51 -2.03 -1.34
N SER A 256 -27.32 -2.07 -0.28
CA SER A 256 -27.35 -1.00 0.72
C SER A 256 -26.14 -1.10 1.63
N LEU A 257 -25.43 0.00 1.81
CA LEU A 257 -24.35 0.15 2.77
C LEU A 257 -24.84 0.86 4.03
N GLY A 258 -24.24 0.51 5.17
CA GLY A 258 -24.44 1.18 6.45
C GLY A 258 -23.23 0.97 7.35
N ALA A 259 -23.41 1.17 8.66
CA ALA A 259 -22.32 1.04 9.63
C ALA A 259 -21.74 -0.37 9.70
N THR A 260 -22.55 -1.41 9.42
CA THR A 260 -22.10 -2.80 9.37
C THR A 260 -21.38 -3.08 8.05
N PRO A 261 -20.13 -3.58 8.08
CA PRO A 261 -19.39 -3.94 6.87
C PRO A 261 -20.13 -4.98 6.03
N THR A 262 -20.27 -4.69 4.75
CA THR A 262 -20.89 -5.55 3.74
C THR A 262 -19.81 -6.11 2.84
N GLN A 263 -19.81 -7.43 2.65
CA GLN A 263 -18.86 -8.10 1.77
C GLN A 263 -19.32 -7.99 0.31
N LEU A 264 -18.43 -7.53 -0.57
CA LEU A 264 -18.64 -7.47 -2.02
C LEU A 264 -17.49 -8.17 -2.75
N PRO A 265 -17.77 -9.00 -3.77
CA PRO A 265 -16.72 -9.64 -4.54
C PRO A 265 -15.98 -8.62 -5.42
N VAL A 266 -14.68 -8.82 -5.63
CA VAL A 266 -13.98 -8.09 -6.69
C VAL A 266 -14.32 -8.76 -8.04
N LYS A 267 -14.87 -7.98 -8.97
CA LYS A 267 -15.17 -8.41 -10.33
C LYS A 267 -14.36 -7.63 -11.34
N VAL A 268 -13.86 -8.35 -12.34
CA VAL A 268 -13.08 -7.82 -13.47
C VAL A 268 -13.95 -7.86 -14.72
N THR A 269 -13.84 -6.80 -15.53
CA THR A 269 -14.67 -6.58 -16.70
C THR A 269 -13.82 -6.46 -17.97
N LYS A 270 -14.43 -6.69 -19.14
CA LYS A 270 -13.84 -6.39 -20.45
C LYS A 270 -14.76 -5.46 -21.24
N PRO A 271 -14.33 -4.26 -21.66
CA PRO A 271 -13.08 -3.59 -21.27
C PRO A 271 -13.03 -3.33 -19.74
N VAL A 272 -11.83 -3.06 -19.21
CA VAL A 272 -11.62 -2.84 -17.77
C VAL A 272 -12.38 -1.59 -17.31
N THR A 273 -13.16 -1.75 -16.25
CA THR A 273 -13.90 -0.69 -15.56
C THR A 273 -13.51 -0.63 -14.09
N SER A 274 -14.02 0.35 -13.35
CA SER A 274 -13.85 0.45 -11.90
C SER A 274 -14.37 -0.80 -11.18
N LEU A 275 -13.71 -1.17 -10.08
CA LEU A 275 -14.00 -2.38 -9.31
C LEU A 275 -15.15 -2.17 -8.32
N LEU A 276 -15.37 -0.93 -7.89
CA LEU A 276 -16.41 -0.57 -6.91
C LEU A 276 -16.98 0.80 -7.25
N TYR A 277 -18.31 0.88 -7.24
CA TYR A 277 -19.08 2.11 -7.43
C TYR A 277 -19.92 2.37 -6.19
N ILE A 278 -19.92 3.61 -5.70
CA ILE A 278 -20.67 4.00 -4.49
C ILE A 278 -21.42 5.30 -4.74
N ALA A 279 -22.73 5.33 -4.45
CA ALA A 279 -23.56 6.51 -4.64
C ALA A 279 -24.59 6.68 -3.52
N PRO A 280 -25.09 7.92 -3.29
CA PRO A 280 -26.24 8.15 -2.41
C PRO A 280 -27.55 7.58 -2.94
N SER A 281 -27.69 7.46 -4.28
CA SER A 281 -28.93 7.05 -4.93
C SER A 281 -28.83 5.66 -5.52
N ARG A 282 -29.69 4.74 -5.07
CA ARG A 282 -29.83 3.40 -5.64
C ARG A 282 -30.18 3.46 -7.13
N ARG A 283 -31.16 4.29 -7.49
CA ARG A 283 -31.64 4.46 -8.85
C ARG A 283 -30.53 4.95 -9.79
N HIS A 284 -29.62 5.78 -9.28
CA HIS A 284 -28.47 6.26 -10.05
C HIS A 284 -27.55 5.10 -10.45
N LEU A 285 -27.21 4.20 -9.51
CA LEU A 285 -26.41 3.01 -9.82
C LEU A 285 -27.13 2.03 -10.75
N GLU A 286 -28.46 1.88 -10.61
CA GLU A 286 -29.26 1.07 -11.53
C GLU A 286 -29.26 1.62 -12.96
N LEU A 287 -29.23 2.95 -13.11
CA LEU A 287 -29.09 3.60 -14.42
C LEU A 287 -27.66 3.47 -14.97
N LEU A 288 -26.65 3.54 -14.10
CA LEU A 288 -25.24 3.43 -14.47
C LEU A 288 -24.94 2.09 -15.17
N LYS A 289 -25.62 1.02 -14.79
CA LYS A 289 -25.59 -0.28 -15.50
C LYS A 289 -25.83 -0.16 -17.01
N SER A 290 -26.68 0.77 -17.45
CA SER A 290 -26.97 0.97 -18.88
C SER A 290 -25.90 1.79 -19.61
N ALA A 291 -25.08 2.54 -18.87
CA ALA A 291 -23.97 3.34 -19.40
C ALA A 291 -22.64 2.57 -19.41
N ILE A 292 -22.50 1.54 -18.57
CA ILE A 292 -21.32 0.68 -18.55
C ILE A 292 -21.45 -0.41 -19.61
N HIS A 293 -20.70 -0.29 -20.69
CA HIS A 293 -20.68 -1.28 -21.77
C HIS A 293 -19.56 -2.30 -21.58
N VAL A 294 -19.93 -3.49 -21.10
CA VAL A 294 -19.01 -4.62 -20.86
C VAL A 294 -19.47 -5.86 -21.64
N SER A 295 -18.52 -6.58 -22.22
CA SER A 295 -18.78 -7.86 -22.92
C SER A 295 -18.68 -9.05 -21.98
N GLU A 296 -17.80 -8.97 -20.99
CA GLU A 296 -17.54 -10.04 -20.03
C GLU A 296 -17.40 -9.45 -18.63
N VAL A 297 -17.95 -10.15 -17.64
CA VAL A 297 -17.78 -9.84 -16.22
C VAL A 297 -17.51 -11.16 -15.50
N GLY A 298 -16.41 -11.22 -14.77
CA GLY A 298 -16.02 -12.40 -14.00
C GLY A 298 -15.45 -12.01 -12.64
N SER A 299 -15.53 -12.91 -11.67
CA SER A 299 -14.81 -12.72 -10.40
C SER A 299 -13.31 -12.62 -10.65
N ALA A 300 -12.63 -11.80 -9.86
CA ALA A 300 -11.17 -11.73 -9.89
C ALA A 300 -10.57 -13.13 -9.64
N PRO A 301 -9.56 -13.53 -10.43
CA PRO A 301 -8.88 -14.79 -10.20
C PRO A 301 -8.15 -14.77 -8.85
N ALA A 302 -7.91 -15.96 -8.31
CA ALA A 302 -6.99 -16.14 -7.19
C ALA A 302 -5.59 -15.67 -7.57
N HIS A 303 -4.92 -14.98 -6.66
CA HIS A 303 -3.51 -14.66 -6.82
C HIS A 303 -2.65 -15.91 -6.60
N GLU A 304 -1.53 -15.98 -7.32
CA GLU A 304 -0.57 -17.07 -7.18
C GLU A 304 0.01 -17.10 -5.76
N GLU A 305 0.04 -18.27 -5.13
CA GLU A 305 0.58 -18.46 -3.77
C GLU A 305 2.01 -17.91 -3.65
N ASP A 306 2.82 -18.10 -4.69
CA ASP A 306 4.21 -17.64 -4.75
C ASP A 306 4.34 -16.11 -4.61
N VAL A 307 3.39 -15.36 -5.18
CA VAL A 307 3.35 -13.90 -5.09
C VAL A 307 2.93 -13.47 -3.67
N ILE A 308 1.92 -14.13 -3.11
CA ILE A 308 1.45 -13.85 -1.74
C ILE A 308 2.55 -14.14 -0.71
N GLU A 309 3.22 -15.29 -0.85
CA GLU A 309 4.30 -15.69 0.04
C GLU A 309 5.50 -14.74 -0.09
N MET A 310 5.83 -14.28 -1.31
CA MET A 310 6.85 -13.25 -1.52
C MET A 310 6.55 -11.98 -0.72
N HIS A 311 5.28 -11.54 -0.68
CA HIS A 311 4.90 -10.39 0.12
C HIS A 311 4.98 -10.68 1.64
N ARG A 312 4.65 -11.90 2.08
CA ARG A 312 4.63 -12.28 3.51
C ARG A 312 6.02 -12.55 4.10
N SER A 313 6.85 -13.36 3.44
CA SER A 313 8.16 -13.79 3.94
C SER A 313 9.33 -13.05 3.29
N GLY A 314 9.15 -12.46 2.11
CA GLY A 314 10.22 -11.77 1.37
C GLY A 314 11.15 -12.73 0.62
N GLU A 315 10.91 -14.03 0.78
CA GLU A 315 11.57 -15.07 0.03
C GLU A 315 10.73 -15.29 -1.23
N THR A 316 11.34 -15.18 -2.40
CA THR A 316 10.68 -15.67 -3.61
C THR A 316 10.43 -17.15 -3.39
N ALA A 317 9.18 -17.59 -3.53
CA ALA A 317 8.82 -19.01 -3.58
C ALA A 317 9.44 -19.76 -4.78
N SER A 318 10.51 -19.24 -5.39
CA SER A 318 11.55 -20.10 -5.93
C SER A 318 12.00 -21.01 -4.79
N GLY A 319 11.41 -22.22 -4.76
CA GLY A 319 11.80 -23.33 -3.90
C GLY A 319 13.29 -23.62 -4.03
N GLY A 320 14.10 -22.81 -3.36
CA GLY A 320 15.41 -23.18 -2.92
C GLY A 320 15.16 -24.32 -1.95
N LEU A 321 15.32 -25.54 -2.46
CA LEU A 321 15.42 -26.75 -1.67
C LEU A 321 16.18 -26.38 -0.38
N PRO A 322 15.66 -26.74 0.82
CA PRO A 322 16.22 -26.29 2.09
C PRO A 322 17.75 -26.39 2.06
N THR A 323 18.48 -25.47 2.70
CA THR A 323 19.96 -25.52 2.72
C THR A 323 20.48 -26.90 3.10
N ALA A 324 19.77 -27.63 3.96
CA ALA A 324 20.00 -29.04 4.29
C ALA A 324 20.06 -29.98 3.05
N VAL A 325 19.22 -29.76 2.05
CA VAL A 325 19.21 -30.56 0.81
C VAL A 325 20.38 -30.23 -0.09
N TRP A 326 20.80 -28.96 -0.18
CA TRP A 326 22.05 -28.61 -0.88
C TRP A 326 23.27 -29.20 -0.18
N VAL A 327 23.31 -29.17 1.15
CA VAL A 327 24.34 -29.85 1.94
C VAL A 327 24.33 -31.37 1.69
N LEU A 328 23.15 -31.98 1.61
CA LEU A 328 22.99 -33.40 1.28
C LEU A 328 23.50 -33.71 -0.13
N ILE A 329 23.17 -32.89 -1.13
CA ILE A 329 23.65 -33.05 -2.51
C ILE A 329 25.18 -32.97 -2.55
N VAL A 330 25.78 -31.98 -1.88
CA VAL A 330 27.25 -31.86 -1.80
C VAL A 330 27.87 -33.08 -1.11
N PHE A 331 27.26 -33.57 -0.03
CA PHE A 331 27.72 -34.77 0.66
C PHE A 331 27.68 -36.01 -0.24
N ILE A 332 26.59 -36.20 -1.00
CA ILE A 332 26.45 -37.32 -1.94
C ILE A 332 27.50 -37.22 -3.04
N ILE A 333 27.73 -36.02 -3.60
CA ILE A 333 28.76 -35.79 -4.61
C ILE A 333 30.13 -36.18 -4.05
N ILE A 334 30.49 -35.73 -2.84
CA ILE A 334 31.78 -36.08 -2.22
C ILE A 334 31.88 -37.60 -2.01
N ALA A 335 30.86 -38.23 -1.44
CA ALA A 335 30.84 -39.68 -1.21
C ALA A 335 30.99 -40.48 -2.51
N PHE A 336 30.33 -40.05 -3.58
CA PHE A 336 30.46 -40.66 -4.91
C PHE A 336 31.89 -40.54 -5.46
N HIS A 337 32.52 -39.37 -5.35
CA HIS A 337 33.90 -39.18 -5.83
C HIS A 337 34.91 -39.97 -4.98
N LEU A 338 34.71 -40.08 -3.67
CA LEU A 338 35.53 -40.93 -2.80
C LEU A 338 35.37 -42.42 -3.15
N PHE A 339 34.16 -42.84 -3.51
CA PHE A 339 33.90 -44.20 -3.98
C PHE A 339 34.61 -44.49 -5.32
N LEU A 340 34.54 -43.57 -6.29
CA LEU A 340 35.28 -43.69 -7.54
C LEU A 340 36.80 -43.72 -7.31
N ALA A 341 37.32 -42.83 -6.48
CA ALA A 341 38.73 -42.80 -6.13
C ALA A 341 39.18 -44.12 -5.46
N LYS A 342 38.33 -44.72 -4.61
CA LYS A 342 38.58 -46.03 -4.01
C LYS A 342 38.61 -47.15 -5.05
N ILE A 343 37.72 -47.15 -6.03
CA ILE A 343 37.73 -48.13 -7.13
C ILE A 343 39.03 -48.02 -7.91
N PHE A 344 39.35 -46.83 -8.43
CA PHE A 344 40.57 -46.58 -9.19
C PHE A 344 41.83 -46.94 -8.39
N TRP A 345 41.89 -46.56 -7.10
CA TRP A 345 43.01 -46.92 -6.24
C TRP A 345 43.11 -48.42 -6.03
N SER A 346 41.99 -49.11 -5.85
CA SER A 346 41.99 -50.57 -5.66
C SER A 346 42.39 -51.32 -6.92
N GLU A 347 42.04 -50.82 -8.10
CA GLU A 347 42.43 -51.37 -9.39
C GLU A 347 43.92 -51.11 -9.67
N PHE A 348 44.39 -49.88 -9.43
CA PHE A 348 45.79 -49.51 -9.55
C PHE A 348 46.70 -50.31 -8.59
N ARG A 349 46.25 -50.52 -7.35
CA ARG A 349 47.02 -51.27 -6.33
C ARG A 349 46.98 -52.78 -6.54
N LYS A 350 45.98 -53.32 -7.24
CA LYS A 350 45.91 -54.74 -7.63
C LYS A 350 46.83 -55.09 -8.80
N GLY A 351 47.37 -54.10 -9.53
CA GLY A 351 48.44 -54.31 -10.49
C GLY A 351 48.10 -55.19 -11.69
N ASP A 352 46.83 -55.58 -11.90
CA ASP A 352 46.40 -56.36 -13.06
C ASP A 352 46.11 -55.43 -14.25
N MET A 353 47.19 -54.90 -14.84
CA MET A 353 47.18 -54.39 -16.21
C MET A 353 47.31 -55.55 -17.21
N THR A 354 46.59 -56.65 -16.99
CA THR A 354 46.44 -57.68 -18.02
C THR A 354 45.06 -57.52 -18.67
N PRO A 355 44.97 -57.31 -19.99
CA PRO A 355 43.68 -57.23 -20.64
C PRO A 355 42.98 -58.57 -20.45
N TYR A 356 41.80 -58.53 -19.84
CA TYR A 356 40.95 -59.69 -19.58
C TYR A 356 40.58 -60.35 -20.93
N ASN A 357 41.41 -61.28 -21.39
CA ASN A 357 41.21 -62.02 -22.63
C ASN A 357 40.70 -63.42 -22.30
N PRO A 358 39.38 -63.68 -22.37
CA PRO A 358 38.80 -64.97 -22.02
C PRO A 358 39.26 -66.14 -22.92
N TYR A 359 39.95 -65.87 -24.04
CA TYR A 359 40.36 -66.88 -25.01
C TYR A 359 41.63 -67.67 -24.64
N LEU A 360 42.41 -67.25 -23.63
CA LEU A 360 43.68 -67.91 -23.28
C LEU A 360 43.56 -69.08 -22.30
N ARG A 361 42.39 -69.29 -21.68
CA ARG A 361 42.20 -70.36 -20.68
C ARG A 361 41.93 -71.75 -21.27
N ASN A 362 41.53 -71.83 -22.56
CA ASN A 362 41.18 -73.11 -23.20
C ASN A 362 42.38 -73.90 -23.76
N ARG A 363 43.63 -73.41 -23.68
CA ARG A 363 44.80 -74.15 -24.21
C ARG A 363 45.56 -75.00 -23.21
N TYR A 364 45.29 -74.88 -21.91
CA TYR A 364 46.05 -75.61 -20.88
C TYR A 364 45.28 -76.74 -20.18
N SER A 365 44.04 -77.01 -20.57
CA SER A 365 43.25 -78.13 -20.03
C SER A 365 43.36 -79.43 -20.85
N SER A 366 44.09 -79.46 -21.97
CA SER A 366 44.13 -80.63 -22.87
C SER A 366 45.45 -81.43 -22.89
N LEU A 367 46.39 -81.20 -21.98
CA LEU A 367 47.63 -81.98 -21.90
C LEU A 367 47.72 -82.76 -20.58
N ARG A 368 47.00 -83.88 -20.51
CA ARG A 368 47.37 -85.06 -19.69
C ARG A 368 47.80 -86.18 -20.65
N PRO A 369 49.06 -86.64 -20.62
CA PRO A 369 49.42 -87.91 -21.24
C PRO A 369 49.05 -89.08 -20.31
N HIS A 370 48.77 -90.21 -20.96
CA HIS A 370 48.56 -91.54 -20.38
C HIS A 370 49.78 -92.08 -19.61
#